data_AF-A0A4R2EGQ1-F1
#
_entry.id   AF-A0A4R2EGQ1-F1
#
_cell.length_a   1.000
_cell.length_b   1.000
_cell.length_c   1.000
_cell.angle_alpha   90.00
_cell.angle_beta   90.00
_cell.angle_gamma   90.00
#
_symmetry.space_group_name_H-M   'P 1'
#
loop_
_entity.id
_entity.type
_entity.pdbx_description
1 polymer ?
#
loop_
_entity_poly.entity_id
_entity_poly.type
_entity_poly.pdbx_seq_one_letter_code
_entity_poly.pdbx_strand_id
1 'polypeptide(L)'
;MKTTLIIVCTLLWSQTLLAQNLAQKHLSQLPPLPENICSISSADEDSYRSLILMVIEAIEVDVERIEQLQPTQNQMMQSLSKKTGISQQKLNKLSNSDNEAEGEKLMQQKVLEQYGMSVEDIKKIENMSEAEQEQWAKAYAKTGKAKQKQAQDKKLYNNSEEISKLEKEFAAYTTSWSAMQLDFDKQERLAKTKLDTCLEKVRRNAPEPRYQGEHCINEKAIEEYLAKNEQPCYEAYCSHMTPKKKLLIAKKEADLPKMIVLITQIQTLKNNLLNEQTGINLNATQTPEVAALALVKEFAKDMYDVFLPIANPYR
;
A
#
# COMPACT_ATOMS: atom_id res chain seq x y z
N MET A 1 55.73 1.46 -36.07
CA MET A 1 55.54 1.20 -34.62
C MET A 1 54.78 2.42 -34.08
N LYS A 2 53.44 2.41 -34.07
CA LYS A 2 52.53 1.82 -33.05
C LYS A 2 52.98 2.17 -31.62
N THR A 3 52.34 3.19 -31.05
CA THR A 3 51.52 3.06 -29.83
C THR A 3 50.61 4.28 -29.70
N THR A 4 49.37 4.07 -30.12
CA THR A 4 48.20 4.91 -29.89
C THR A 4 47.92 4.93 -28.38
N LEU A 5 47.97 6.09 -27.74
CA LEU A 5 47.55 6.24 -26.34
C LEU A 5 46.01 6.28 -26.34
N ILE A 6 45.40 5.13 -26.09
CA ILE A 6 43.95 4.98 -25.94
C ILE A 6 43.57 5.58 -24.58
N ILE A 7 42.94 6.75 -24.60
CA ILE A 7 42.19 7.28 -23.47
C ILE A 7 40.94 6.41 -23.34
N VAL A 8 41.00 5.40 -22.48
CA VAL A 8 39.85 4.56 -22.15
C VAL A 8 38.92 5.36 -21.25
N CYS A 9 37.78 5.78 -21.81
CA CYS A 9 36.59 6.21 -21.10
C CYS A 9 36.23 5.21 -19.99
N THR A 10 36.52 5.56 -18.73
CA THR A 10 35.88 4.98 -17.54
C THR A 10 35.34 6.12 -16.69
N LEU A 11 34.47 6.93 -17.31
CA LEU A 11 33.56 7.80 -16.60
C LEU A 11 32.20 7.10 -16.53
N LEU A 12 31.59 7.19 -15.34
CA LEU A 12 30.13 7.14 -15.10
C LEU A 12 29.49 5.77 -14.88
N TRP A 13 30.01 4.97 -13.94
CA TRP A 13 29.22 3.94 -13.24
C TRP A 13 29.32 4.06 -11.72
N SER A 14 29.43 5.29 -11.21
CA SER A 14 29.25 5.58 -9.78
C SER A 14 27.92 6.31 -9.61
N GLN A 15 26.88 5.49 -9.49
CA GLN A 15 25.73 5.72 -8.64
C GLN A 15 25.10 7.12 -8.75
N THR A 16 24.08 7.22 -9.60
CA THR A 16 22.91 7.99 -9.18
C THR A 16 22.39 7.32 -7.91
N LEU A 17 22.94 7.73 -6.76
CA LEU A 17 22.18 7.74 -5.52
C LEU A 17 20.99 8.64 -5.81
N LEU A 18 19.94 8.06 -6.41
CA LEU A 18 18.59 8.49 -6.11
C LEU A 18 18.59 8.54 -4.59
N ALA A 19 18.48 9.73 -4.00
CA ALA A 19 18.25 9.86 -2.57
C ALA A 19 17.18 8.80 -2.23
N GLN A 20 17.57 7.76 -1.48
CA GLN A 20 16.67 6.63 -1.25
C GLN A 20 15.40 7.23 -0.68
N ASN A 21 14.27 7.00 -1.36
CA ASN A 21 12.97 7.43 -0.86
C ASN A 21 12.82 6.85 0.55
N LEU A 22 12.30 7.64 1.49
CA LEU A 22 12.18 7.26 2.90
C LEU A 22 11.51 5.88 3.08
N ALA A 23 10.52 5.56 2.25
CA ALA A 23 9.89 4.24 2.22
C ALA A 23 10.87 3.10 1.85
N GLN A 24 11.75 3.30 0.88
CA GLN A 24 12.78 2.30 0.51
C GLN A 24 13.80 2.10 1.63
N LYS A 25 14.14 3.17 2.36
CA LYS A 25 15.00 3.07 3.54
C LYS A 25 14.37 2.17 4.60
N HIS A 26 13.10 2.39 4.96
CA HIS A 26 12.42 1.54 5.94
C HIS A 26 12.24 0.11 5.47
N LEU A 27 11.93 -0.10 4.18
CA LEU A 27 11.87 -1.45 3.60
C LEU A 27 13.18 -2.21 3.79
N SER A 28 14.33 -1.54 3.62
CA SER A 28 15.65 -2.13 3.82
C SER A 28 16.02 -2.42 5.28
N GLN A 29 15.28 -1.83 6.24
CA GLN A 29 15.48 -2.03 7.67
C GLN A 29 14.70 -3.23 8.22
N LEU A 30 13.78 -3.81 7.44
CA LEU A 30 13.05 -5.00 7.85
C LEU A 30 14.01 -6.19 7.97
N PRO A 31 13.85 -7.04 9.01
CA PRO A 31 14.69 -8.21 9.19
C PRO A 31 14.47 -9.23 8.07
N PRO A 32 15.49 -10.01 7.69
CA PRO A 32 15.31 -11.09 6.72
C PRO A 32 14.35 -12.16 7.26
N LEU A 33 13.63 -12.83 6.36
CA LEU A 33 12.73 -13.92 6.72
C LEU A 33 13.48 -15.05 7.48
N PRO A 34 12.95 -15.53 8.62
CA PRO A 34 13.56 -16.64 9.34
C PRO A 34 13.64 -17.92 8.49
N GLU A 35 14.71 -18.70 8.67
CA GLU A 35 14.84 -19.99 8.00
C GLU A 35 13.73 -20.97 8.40
N ASN A 36 13.28 -20.92 9.64
CA ASN A 36 12.19 -21.75 10.13
C ASN A 36 11.07 -20.89 10.74
N ILE A 37 9.97 -20.68 9.99
CA ILE A 37 8.79 -19.91 10.45
C ILE A 37 7.74 -20.78 11.17
N CYS A 38 8.10 -22.05 11.40
CA CYS A 38 7.20 -23.10 11.87
C CYS A 38 7.69 -23.71 13.18
N SER A 39 9.00 -23.69 13.39
CA SER A 39 9.67 -24.17 14.60
C SER A 39 10.77 -23.21 15.06
N ILE A 40 10.48 -21.91 15.07
CA ILE A 40 11.33 -20.88 15.70
C ILE A 40 11.24 -20.94 17.24
N SER A 41 12.27 -20.56 18.00
CA SER A 41 12.12 -20.43 19.46
C SER A 41 11.27 -19.21 19.81
N SER A 42 10.59 -19.19 20.98
CA SER A 42 9.83 -18.01 21.40
C SER A 42 10.71 -16.76 21.49
N ALA A 43 11.95 -16.90 21.98
CA ALA A 43 12.89 -15.79 22.06
C ALA A 43 13.28 -15.22 20.68
N ASP A 44 13.50 -16.09 19.69
CA ASP A 44 13.83 -15.66 18.33
C ASP A 44 12.61 -15.05 17.62
N GLU A 45 11.40 -15.60 17.87
CA GLU A 45 10.14 -15.03 17.38
C GLU A 45 9.92 -13.63 17.95
N ASP A 46 10.06 -13.45 19.26
CA ASP A 46 9.90 -12.17 19.94
C ASP A 46 10.93 -11.15 19.45
N SER A 47 12.18 -11.56 19.27
CA SER A 47 13.26 -10.72 18.73
C SER A 47 12.93 -10.25 17.31
N TYR A 48 12.51 -11.16 16.43
CA TYR A 48 12.12 -10.84 15.06
C TYR A 48 10.90 -9.88 15.01
N ARG A 49 9.86 -10.17 15.80
CA ARG A 49 8.67 -9.32 15.93
C ARG A 49 9.02 -7.93 16.45
N SER A 50 9.93 -7.84 17.42
CA SER A 50 10.40 -6.57 17.99
C SER A 50 11.14 -5.72 16.94
N LEU A 51 11.99 -6.33 16.11
CA LEU A 51 12.67 -5.64 15.01
C LEU A 51 11.66 -5.03 14.01
N ILE A 52 10.58 -5.75 13.70
CA ILE A 52 9.52 -5.26 12.83
C ILE A 52 8.75 -4.11 13.47
N LEU A 53 8.39 -4.23 14.75
CA LEU A 53 7.69 -3.17 15.47
C LEU A 53 8.50 -1.87 15.50
N MET A 54 9.81 -1.94 15.70
CA MET A 54 10.68 -0.76 15.63
C MET A 54 10.64 -0.07 14.27
N VAL A 55 10.56 -0.84 13.17
CA VAL A 55 10.40 -0.26 11.82
C VAL A 55 9.03 0.38 11.64
N ILE A 56 7.96 -0.26 12.13
CA ILE A 56 6.60 0.27 12.10
C ILE A 56 6.51 1.59 12.88
N GLU A 57 7.06 1.63 14.09
CA GLU A 57 7.11 2.84 14.92
C GLU A 57 7.91 3.96 14.25
N ALA A 58 9.05 3.65 13.65
CA ALA A 58 9.85 4.63 12.91
C ALA A 58 9.08 5.22 11.71
N ILE A 59 8.32 4.39 11.00
CA ILE A 59 7.44 4.85 9.92
C ILE A 59 6.35 5.79 10.47
N GLU A 60 5.71 5.46 11.59
CA GLU A 60 4.67 6.30 12.20
C GLU A 60 5.20 7.67 12.60
N VAL A 61 6.39 7.72 13.22
CA VAL A 61 7.06 8.98 13.58
C VAL A 61 7.35 9.82 12.33
N ASP A 62 7.82 9.20 11.25
CA ASP A 62 8.11 9.92 10.02
C ASP A 62 6.84 10.40 9.30
N VAL A 63 5.75 9.62 9.34
CA VAL A 63 4.43 10.06 8.84
C VAL A 63 3.93 11.27 9.62
N GLU A 64 3.96 11.21 10.96
CA GLU A 64 3.54 12.34 11.81
C GLU A 64 4.36 13.60 11.51
N ARG A 65 5.69 13.45 11.39
CA ARG A 65 6.58 14.55 11.02
C ARG A 65 6.20 15.16 9.65
N ILE A 66 5.86 14.33 8.66
CA ILE A 66 5.46 14.81 7.33
C ILE A 66 4.11 15.54 7.40
N GLU A 67 3.16 15.02 8.18
CA GLU A 67 1.84 15.64 8.39
C GLU A 67 1.96 17.01 9.06
N GLN A 68 2.85 17.16 10.05
CA GLN A 68 3.13 18.45 10.69
C GLN A 68 3.74 19.49 9.74
N LEU A 69 4.37 19.06 8.65
CA LEU A 69 4.91 19.95 7.61
C LEU A 69 3.85 20.37 6.57
N GLN A 70 2.66 19.76 6.57
CA GLN A 70 1.62 20.11 5.62
C GLN A 70 1.08 21.53 5.86
N PRO A 71 0.61 22.21 4.80
CA PRO A 71 0.01 23.54 4.95
C PRO A 71 -1.17 23.50 5.91
N THR A 72 -1.21 24.43 6.86
CA THR A 72 -2.35 24.58 7.77
C THR A 72 -3.64 24.90 7.02
N GLN A 73 -4.81 24.63 7.62
CA GLN A 73 -6.10 24.96 7.03
C GLN A 73 -6.18 26.43 6.59
N ASN A 74 -5.63 27.36 7.38
CA ASN A 74 -5.58 28.78 7.03
C ASN A 74 -4.71 29.06 5.80
N GLN A 75 -3.53 28.43 5.69
CA GLN A 75 -2.67 28.56 4.52
C GLN A 75 -3.31 27.97 3.27
N MET A 76 -3.95 26.80 3.40
CA MET A 76 -4.73 26.19 2.30
C MET A 76 -5.85 27.11 1.85
N MET A 77 -6.61 27.67 2.80
CA MET A 77 -7.73 28.56 2.49
C MET A 77 -7.27 29.87 1.83
N GLN A 78 -6.12 30.40 2.25
CA GLN A 78 -5.52 31.57 1.63
C GLN A 78 -5.05 31.28 0.20
N SER A 79 -4.39 30.15 -0.04
CA SER A 79 -3.96 29.73 -1.38
C SER A 79 -5.16 29.51 -2.31
N LEU A 80 -6.19 28.81 -1.81
CA LEU A 80 -7.43 28.59 -2.54
C LEU A 80 -8.15 29.92 -2.85
N SER A 81 -8.22 30.82 -1.87
CA SER A 81 -8.80 32.15 -2.03
C SER A 81 -8.08 32.95 -3.12
N LYS A 82 -6.75 32.98 -3.10
CA LYS A 82 -5.93 33.66 -4.11
C LYS A 82 -6.12 33.06 -5.50
N LYS A 83 -6.16 31.74 -5.61
CA LYS A 83 -6.25 31.04 -6.91
C LYS A 83 -7.64 31.14 -7.53
N THR A 84 -8.69 31.00 -6.73
CA THR A 84 -10.08 30.95 -7.20
C THR A 84 -10.77 32.31 -7.22
N GLY A 85 -10.24 33.29 -6.49
CA GLY A 85 -10.85 34.59 -6.26
C GLY A 85 -12.02 34.57 -5.26
N ILE A 86 -12.29 33.44 -4.60
CA ILE A 86 -13.32 33.35 -3.55
C ILE A 86 -12.73 33.89 -2.24
N SER A 87 -13.46 34.70 -1.47
CA SER A 87 -12.95 35.23 -0.21
C SER A 87 -12.77 34.14 0.86
N GLN A 88 -11.73 34.27 1.69
CA GLN A 88 -11.45 33.33 2.78
C GLN A 88 -12.62 33.19 3.76
N GLN A 89 -13.32 34.30 4.07
CA GLN A 89 -14.52 34.26 4.93
C GLN A 89 -15.64 33.41 4.32
N LYS A 90 -15.85 33.50 3.00
CA LYS A 90 -16.87 32.71 2.30
C LYS A 90 -16.48 31.24 2.23
N LEU A 91 -15.20 30.93 2.01
CA LEU A 91 -14.70 29.56 2.05
C LEU A 91 -14.81 28.95 3.45
N ASN A 92 -14.50 29.71 4.51
CA ASN A 92 -14.67 29.25 5.90
C ASN A 92 -16.14 29.00 6.25
N LYS A 93 -17.05 29.85 5.77
CA LYS A 93 -18.49 29.65 5.96
C LYS A 93 -18.95 28.35 5.31
N LEU A 94 -18.49 28.07 4.09
CA LEU A 94 -18.82 26.84 3.35
C LEU A 94 -18.20 25.59 4.00
N SER A 95 -16.95 25.68 4.46
CA SER A 95 -16.26 24.57 5.12
C SER A 95 -16.93 24.15 6.43
N ASN A 96 -17.67 25.06 7.07
CA ASN A 96 -18.31 24.86 8.37
C ASN A 96 -19.84 24.83 8.28
N SER A 97 -20.43 24.82 7.08
CA SER A 97 -21.89 24.74 6.92
C SER A 97 -22.31 23.41 6.31
N ASP A 98 -23.32 22.78 6.90
CA ASP A 98 -23.99 21.60 6.34
C ASP A 98 -24.86 21.91 5.10
N ASN A 99 -24.82 23.14 4.60
CA ASN A 99 -25.60 23.60 3.46
C ASN A 99 -24.84 23.40 2.14
N GLU A 100 -24.90 22.18 1.62
CA GLU A 100 -24.27 21.78 0.35
C GLU A 100 -24.71 22.66 -0.84
N ALA A 101 -25.95 23.17 -0.83
CA ALA A 101 -26.51 23.97 -1.91
C ALA A 101 -25.79 25.31 -2.11
N GLU A 102 -25.26 25.92 -1.03
CA GLU A 102 -24.48 27.17 -1.14
C GLU A 102 -23.11 26.91 -1.79
N GLY A 103 -22.52 25.74 -1.54
CA GLY A 103 -21.28 25.27 -2.15
C GLY A 103 -21.46 24.93 -3.63
N GLU A 104 -22.54 24.21 -3.95
CA GLU A 104 -22.87 23.83 -5.33
C GLU A 104 -23.08 25.07 -6.20
N LYS A 105 -23.87 26.05 -5.73
CA LYS A 105 -24.11 27.30 -6.46
C LYS A 105 -22.81 28.09 -6.73
N LEU A 106 -21.87 28.09 -5.78
CA LEU A 106 -20.58 28.74 -5.96
C LEU A 106 -19.72 28.01 -7.00
N MET A 107 -19.74 26.67 -7.00
CA MET A 107 -19.04 25.85 -7.99
C MET A 107 -19.61 26.10 -9.40
N GLN A 108 -20.94 26.11 -9.53
CA GLN A 108 -21.63 26.41 -10.78
C GLN A 108 -21.27 27.79 -11.33
N GLN A 109 -21.26 28.81 -10.46
CA GLN A 109 -20.83 30.15 -10.85
C GLN A 109 -19.38 30.16 -11.34
N LYS A 110 -18.47 29.43 -10.67
CA LYS A 110 -17.07 29.36 -11.07
C LYS A 110 -16.87 28.60 -12.37
N VAL A 111 -17.59 27.51 -12.62
CA VAL A 111 -17.59 26.81 -13.91
C VAL A 111 -18.01 27.76 -15.04
N LEU A 112 -19.10 28.50 -14.83
CA LEU A 112 -19.59 29.46 -15.81
C LEU A 112 -18.59 30.61 -16.04
N GLU A 113 -17.97 31.15 -14.99
CA GLU A 113 -16.93 32.18 -15.11
C GLU A 113 -15.66 31.65 -15.81
N GLN A 114 -15.27 30.41 -15.51
CA GLN A 114 -13.97 29.86 -15.87
C GLN A 114 -13.94 29.17 -17.24
N TYR A 115 -15.07 28.55 -17.61
CA TYR A 115 -15.26 27.79 -18.84
C TYR A 115 -16.40 28.38 -19.70
N GLY A 116 -17.18 29.35 -19.22
CA GLY A 116 -18.29 29.90 -20.00
C GLY A 116 -19.36 28.86 -20.32
N MET A 117 -19.45 27.80 -19.50
CA MET A 117 -20.36 26.66 -19.62
C MET A 117 -21.43 26.72 -18.53
N SER A 118 -22.67 26.44 -18.90
CA SER A 118 -23.78 26.29 -17.96
C SER A 118 -23.79 24.88 -17.33
N VAL A 119 -24.59 24.71 -16.28
CA VAL A 119 -24.81 23.39 -15.64
C VAL A 119 -25.52 22.45 -16.60
N GLU A 120 -26.43 23.00 -17.41
CA GLU A 120 -27.13 22.30 -18.47
C GLU A 120 -26.15 21.79 -19.53
N ASP A 121 -25.11 22.57 -19.86
CA ASP A 121 -24.05 22.12 -20.77
C ASP A 121 -23.26 20.94 -20.18
N ILE A 122 -22.91 20.97 -18.89
CA ILE A 122 -22.21 19.86 -18.22
C ILE A 122 -23.07 18.59 -18.21
N LYS A 123 -24.33 18.69 -17.76
CA LYS A 123 -25.25 17.54 -17.73
C LYS A 123 -25.47 16.96 -19.11
N LYS A 124 -25.46 17.81 -20.14
CA LYS A 124 -25.59 17.36 -21.51
C LYS A 124 -24.36 16.57 -21.97
N ILE A 125 -23.15 16.97 -21.58
CA ILE A 125 -21.89 16.24 -21.88
C ILE A 125 -21.84 14.91 -21.12
N GLU A 126 -22.27 14.89 -19.87
CA GLU A 126 -22.29 13.67 -19.03
C GLU A 126 -23.18 12.58 -19.64
N ASN A 127 -24.27 12.96 -20.31
CA ASN A 127 -25.20 12.05 -20.99
C ASN A 127 -24.80 11.70 -22.44
N MET A 128 -23.66 12.20 -22.94
CA MET A 128 -23.15 11.86 -24.28
C MET A 128 -22.33 10.56 -24.25
N SER A 129 -22.36 9.79 -25.34
CA SER A 129 -21.40 8.70 -25.57
C SER A 129 -19.98 9.23 -25.76
N GLU A 130 -18.95 8.38 -25.60
CA GLU A 130 -17.53 8.77 -25.79
C GLU A 130 -17.29 9.46 -27.16
N ALA A 131 -17.90 8.96 -28.23
CA ALA A 131 -17.77 9.54 -29.57
C ALA A 131 -18.39 10.95 -29.66
N GLU A 132 -19.51 11.17 -28.98
CA GLU A 132 -20.19 12.47 -28.92
C GLU A 132 -19.43 13.46 -28.02
N GLN A 133 -18.86 13.00 -26.90
CA GLN A 133 -17.98 13.79 -26.06
C GLN A 133 -16.73 14.26 -26.82
N GLU A 134 -16.14 13.38 -27.64
CA GLU A 134 -14.97 13.72 -28.45
C GLU A 134 -15.29 14.77 -29.53
N GLN A 135 -16.45 14.66 -30.19
CA GLN A 135 -16.92 15.65 -31.17
C GLN A 135 -17.23 17.00 -30.51
N TRP A 136 -17.89 16.98 -29.35
CA TRP A 136 -18.19 18.16 -28.56
C TRP A 136 -16.90 18.88 -28.12
N ALA A 137 -15.92 18.13 -27.60
CA ALA A 137 -14.63 18.67 -27.18
C ALA A 137 -13.87 19.32 -28.35
N LYS A 138 -13.88 18.70 -29.53
CA LYS A 138 -13.28 19.24 -30.77
C LYS A 138 -13.98 20.53 -31.25
N ALA A 139 -15.30 20.64 -31.08
CA ALA A 139 -16.05 21.84 -31.43
C ALA A 139 -15.82 22.97 -30.42
N TYR A 140 -15.85 22.65 -29.12
CA TYR A 140 -15.60 23.59 -28.03
C TYR A 140 -14.17 24.17 -28.06
N ALA A 141 -13.17 23.34 -28.35
CA ALA A 141 -11.76 23.75 -28.51
C ALA A 141 -11.53 24.74 -29.66
N LYS A 142 -12.45 24.84 -30.63
CA LYS A 142 -12.40 25.80 -31.74
C LYS A 142 -13.00 27.16 -31.39
N THR A 143 -13.68 27.29 -30.25
CA THR A 143 -14.27 28.56 -29.81
C THR A 143 -13.21 29.51 -29.24
N GLY A 144 -13.43 30.83 -29.34
CA GLY A 144 -12.54 31.85 -28.74
C GLY A 144 -12.40 31.75 -27.21
N LYS A 145 -13.32 31.06 -26.54
CA LYS A 145 -13.31 30.76 -25.10
C LYS A 145 -12.24 29.72 -24.71
N ALA A 146 -11.82 28.84 -25.65
CA ALA A 146 -10.80 27.82 -25.42
C ALA A 146 -9.34 28.34 -25.58
N LYS A 147 -9.15 29.45 -26.30
CA LYS A 147 -7.81 29.93 -26.71
C LYS A 147 -6.97 30.54 -25.57
N GLN A 148 -7.56 30.84 -24.41
CA GLN A 148 -6.81 31.33 -23.24
C GLN A 148 -6.26 30.22 -22.32
N LYS A 149 -6.66 28.95 -22.51
CA LYS A 149 -6.30 27.84 -21.58
C LYS A 149 -5.87 26.52 -22.21
N GLN A 150 -5.76 26.48 -23.54
CA GLN A 150 -5.45 25.27 -24.32
C GLN A 150 -4.18 24.50 -23.89
N ALA A 151 -3.18 25.17 -23.30
CA ALA A 151 -1.97 24.52 -22.77
C ALA A 151 -2.17 23.95 -21.35
N GLN A 152 -2.95 24.63 -20.50
CA GLN A 152 -3.23 24.18 -19.13
C GLN A 152 -4.21 23.00 -19.13
N ASP A 153 -5.23 23.05 -19.99
CA ASP A 153 -6.18 21.94 -20.16
C ASP A 153 -5.50 20.68 -20.73
N LYS A 154 -4.52 20.85 -21.64
CA LYS A 154 -3.72 19.74 -22.17
C LYS A 154 -2.80 19.12 -21.11
N LYS A 155 -2.19 19.92 -20.24
CA LYS A 155 -1.34 19.43 -19.14
C LYS A 155 -2.17 18.67 -18.09
N LEU A 156 -3.35 19.17 -17.74
CA LEU A 156 -4.28 18.49 -16.83
C LEU A 156 -4.75 17.15 -17.40
N TYR A 157 -5.13 17.12 -18.68
CA TYR A 157 -5.52 15.90 -19.38
C TYR A 157 -4.39 14.86 -19.39
N ASN A 158 -3.19 15.25 -19.82
CA ASN A 158 -2.04 14.35 -19.88
C ASN A 158 -1.66 13.78 -18.49
N ASN A 159 -1.71 14.61 -17.45
CA ASN A 159 -1.46 14.15 -16.07
C ASN A 159 -2.53 13.15 -15.62
N SER A 160 -3.80 13.37 -15.96
CA SER A 160 -4.90 12.46 -15.62
C SER A 160 -4.77 11.11 -16.33
N GLU A 161 -4.39 11.13 -17.62
CA GLU A 161 -4.13 9.92 -18.40
C GLU A 161 -2.97 9.11 -17.81
N GLU A 162 -1.86 9.77 -17.48
CA GLU A 162 -0.70 9.09 -16.88
C GLU A 162 -1.02 8.56 -15.48
N ILE A 163 -1.80 9.29 -14.65
CA ILE A 163 -2.30 8.77 -13.37
C ILE A 163 -3.10 7.49 -13.59
N SER A 164 -4.06 7.48 -14.52
CA SER A 164 -4.89 6.31 -14.79
C SER A 164 -4.05 5.11 -15.23
N LYS A 165 -3.03 5.34 -16.06
CA LYS A 165 -2.10 4.30 -16.51
C LYS A 165 -1.27 3.74 -15.34
N LEU A 166 -0.70 4.60 -14.50
CA LEU A 166 0.09 4.19 -13.35
C LEU A 166 -0.77 3.48 -12.29
N GLU A 167 -2.02 3.92 -12.08
CA GLU A 167 -2.99 3.26 -11.19
C GLU A 167 -3.35 1.86 -11.70
N LYS A 168 -3.50 1.66 -13.02
CA LYS A 168 -3.68 0.33 -13.61
C LYS A 168 -2.46 -0.57 -13.39
N GLU A 169 -1.25 -0.05 -13.56
CA GLU A 169 -0.01 -0.78 -13.30
C GLU A 169 0.09 -1.16 -11.81
N PHE A 170 -0.18 -0.23 -10.89
CA PHE A 170 -0.21 -0.49 -9.45
C PHE A 170 -1.30 -1.51 -9.06
N ALA A 171 -2.49 -1.39 -9.65
CA ALA A 171 -3.61 -2.29 -9.42
C ALA A 171 -3.28 -3.74 -9.83
N ALA A 172 -2.47 -3.94 -10.87
CA ALA A 172 -2.04 -5.28 -11.28
C ALA A 172 -1.25 -6.00 -10.18
N TYR A 173 -0.36 -5.28 -9.46
CA TYR A 173 0.36 -5.84 -8.31
C TYR A 173 -0.59 -6.21 -7.18
N THR A 174 -1.46 -5.28 -6.77
CA THR A 174 -2.42 -5.53 -5.67
C THR A 174 -3.39 -6.68 -5.97
N THR A 175 -3.81 -6.82 -7.24
CA THR A 175 -4.64 -7.93 -7.72
C THR A 175 -3.87 -9.25 -7.65
N SER A 176 -2.61 -9.25 -8.10
CA SER A 176 -1.74 -10.43 -8.01
C SER A 176 -1.53 -10.86 -6.55
N TRP A 177 -1.24 -9.92 -5.66
CA TRP A 177 -1.09 -10.18 -4.22
C TRP A 177 -2.36 -10.77 -3.61
N SER A 178 -3.52 -10.20 -3.93
CA SER A 178 -4.82 -10.69 -3.44
C SER A 178 -5.10 -12.11 -3.93
N ALA A 179 -4.81 -12.41 -5.19
CA ALA A 179 -4.98 -13.76 -5.74
C ALA A 179 -4.06 -14.79 -5.05
N MET A 180 -2.79 -14.42 -4.79
CA MET A 180 -1.85 -15.29 -4.07
C MET A 180 -2.26 -15.49 -2.61
N GLN A 181 -2.77 -14.45 -1.95
CA GLN A 181 -3.29 -14.56 -0.58
C GLN A 181 -4.49 -15.51 -0.53
N LEU A 182 -5.44 -15.37 -1.45
CA LEU A 182 -6.61 -16.25 -1.53
C LEU A 182 -6.22 -17.71 -1.78
N ASP A 183 -5.24 -17.98 -2.65
CA ASP A 183 -4.73 -19.33 -2.83
C ASP A 183 -4.04 -19.84 -1.55
N PHE A 184 -3.19 -19.03 -0.92
CA PHE A 184 -2.54 -19.37 0.34
C PHE A 184 -3.57 -19.75 1.42
N ASP A 185 -4.57 -18.90 1.66
CA ASP A 185 -5.62 -19.13 2.67
C ASP A 185 -6.42 -20.40 2.39
N LYS A 186 -6.66 -20.70 1.11
CA LYS A 186 -7.33 -21.93 0.70
C LYS A 186 -6.46 -23.15 1.02
N GLN A 187 -5.17 -23.11 0.69
CA GLN A 187 -4.24 -24.19 1.01
C GLN A 187 -4.08 -24.36 2.52
N GLU A 188 -4.02 -23.27 3.27
CA GLU A 188 -3.91 -23.27 4.72
C GLU A 188 -5.13 -23.95 5.37
N ARG A 189 -6.35 -23.61 4.95
CA ARG A 189 -7.57 -24.26 5.46
C ARG A 189 -7.55 -25.77 5.24
N LEU A 190 -7.14 -26.21 4.05
CA LEU A 190 -7.02 -27.64 3.73
C LEU A 190 -5.92 -28.32 4.55
N ALA A 191 -4.79 -27.66 4.73
CA ALA A 191 -3.67 -28.18 5.51
C ALA A 191 -4.02 -28.27 7.01
N LYS A 192 -4.71 -27.27 7.57
CA LYS A 192 -5.23 -27.27 8.95
C LYS A 192 -6.22 -28.41 9.17
N THR A 193 -7.17 -28.61 8.24
CA THR A 193 -8.11 -29.74 8.32
C THR A 193 -7.38 -31.09 8.36
N LYS A 194 -6.31 -31.26 7.56
CA LYS A 194 -5.48 -32.47 7.58
C LYS A 194 -4.69 -32.63 8.88
N LEU A 195 -4.15 -31.53 9.41
CA LEU A 195 -3.47 -31.50 10.70
C LEU A 195 -4.43 -31.95 11.82
N ASP A 196 -5.60 -31.32 11.92
CA ASP A 196 -6.60 -31.64 12.96
C ASP A 196 -7.03 -33.11 12.87
N THR A 197 -7.25 -33.62 11.65
CA THR A 197 -7.58 -35.04 11.42
C THR A 197 -6.44 -35.97 11.86
N CYS A 198 -5.19 -35.56 11.68
CA CYS A 198 -4.01 -36.32 12.11
C CYS A 198 -3.93 -36.34 13.64
N LEU A 199 -4.04 -35.18 14.29
CA LEU A 199 -4.00 -35.04 15.75
C LEU A 199 -5.14 -35.80 16.42
N GLU A 200 -6.36 -35.74 15.89
CA GLU A 200 -7.49 -36.54 16.36
C GLU A 200 -7.21 -38.05 16.33
N LYS A 201 -6.59 -38.55 15.25
CA LYS A 201 -6.22 -39.97 15.15
C LYS A 201 -5.15 -40.34 16.18
N VAL A 202 -4.16 -39.47 16.39
CA VAL A 202 -3.12 -39.68 17.42
C VAL A 202 -3.76 -39.76 18.80
N ARG A 203 -4.62 -38.80 19.15
CA ARG A 203 -5.28 -38.74 20.46
C ARG A 203 -6.18 -39.94 20.73
N ARG A 204 -6.90 -40.43 19.71
CA ARG A 204 -7.72 -41.65 19.84
C ARG A 204 -6.93 -42.94 20.05
N ASN A 205 -5.68 -42.97 19.58
CA ASN A 205 -4.79 -44.10 19.74
C ASN A 205 -3.87 -43.99 20.97
N ALA A 206 -3.97 -42.89 21.73
CA ALA A 206 -3.21 -42.71 22.95
C ALA A 206 -3.65 -43.73 24.02
N PRO A 207 -2.74 -44.14 24.93
CA PRO A 207 -3.09 -45.01 26.04
C PRO A 207 -4.24 -44.42 26.86
N GLU A 208 -5.24 -45.24 27.21
CA GLU A 208 -6.33 -44.77 28.07
C GLU A 208 -5.81 -44.36 29.46
N PRO A 209 -6.30 -43.25 30.05
CA PRO A 209 -5.95 -42.86 31.41
C PRO A 209 -6.32 -43.94 32.42
N ARG A 210 -5.37 -44.30 33.27
CA ARG A 210 -5.55 -45.22 34.38
C ARG A 210 -5.41 -44.45 35.68
N TYR A 211 -6.41 -44.55 36.54
CA TYR A 211 -6.47 -43.79 37.79
C TYR A 211 -6.26 -44.69 39.01
N GLN A 212 -5.53 -44.18 39.99
CA GLN A 212 -5.44 -44.72 41.34
C GLN A 212 -5.81 -43.62 42.34
N GLY A 213 -7.07 -43.62 42.79
CA GLY A 213 -7.64 -42.47 43.48
C GLY A 213 -7.84 -41.30 42.50
N GLU A 214 -7.43 -40.10 42.89
CA GLU A 214 -7.49 -38.89 42.05
C GLU A 214 -6.29 -38.75 41.08
N HIS A 215 -5.29 -39.64 41.17
CA HIS A 215 -4.06 -39.54 40.37
C HIS A 215 -4.06 -40.45 39.15
N CYS A 216 -3.67 -39.91 37.99
CA CYS A 216 -3.44 -40.68 36.77
C CYS A 216 -2.05 -41.34 36.81
N ILE A 217 -2.01 -42.66 36.92
CA ILE A 217 -0.75 -43.42 37.12
C ILE A 217 0.08 -43.59 35.84
N ASN A 218 -0.52 -43.36 34.67
CA ASN A 218 0.14 -43.48 33.37
C ASN A 218 0.19 -42.15 32.60
N GLU A 219 0.01 -41.01 33.28
CA GLU A 219 0.05 -39.67 32.67
C GLU A 219 1.31 -39.45 31.83
N LYS A 220 2.49 -39.73 32.40
CA LYS A 220 3.77 -39.60 31.69
C LYS A 220 3.82 -40.43 30.40
N ALA A 221 3.27 -41.65 30.42
CA ALA A 221 3.25 -42.50 29.22
C ALA A 221 2.31 -41.97 28.13
N ILE A 222 1.22 -41.29 28.53
CA ILE A 222 0.30 -40.62 27.62
C ILE A 222 1.00 -39.39 27.01
N GLU A 223 1.65 -38.57 27.82
CA GLU A 223 2.42 -37.41 27.36
C GLU A 223 3.55 -37.79 26.39
N GLU A 224 4.36 -38.80 26.75
CA GLU A 224 5.42 -39.31 25.88
C GLU A 224 4.87 -39.86 24.56
N TYR A 225 3.71 -40.53 24.60
CA TYR A 225 3.03 -40.99 23.39
C TYR A 225 2.59 -39.82 22.52
N LEU A 226 1.90 -38.83 23.09
CA LEU A 226 1.39 -37.68 22.34
C LEU A 226 2.53 -36.85 21.76
N ALA A 227 3.55 -36.51 22.56
CA ALA A 227 4.72 -35.76 22.09
C ALA A 227 5.41 -36.46 20.91
N LYS A 228 5.53 -37.80 20.94
CA LYS A 228 6.15 -38.57 19.85
C LYS A 228 5.26 -38.66 18.60
N ASN A 229 3.95 -38.80 18.76
CA ASN A 229 3.05 -39.12 17.65
C ASN A 229 2.34 -37.88 17.06
N GLU A 230 2.18 -36.78 17.80
CA GLU A 230 1.69 -35.51 17.25
C GLU A 230 2.76 -34.81 16.42
N GLN A 231 4.05 -34.97 16.76
CA GLN A 231 5.17 -34.31 16.08
C GLN A 231 5.19 -34.51 14.55
N PRO A 232 5.04 -35.75 14.00
CA PRO A 232 4.94 -35.95 12.56
C PRO A 232 3.76 -35.23 11.90
N CYS A 233 2.64 -35.03 12.62
CA CYS A 233 1.49 -34.28 12.10
C CYS A 233 1.86 -32.80 11.90
N TYR A 234 2.52 -32.19 12.90
CA TYR A 234 3.00 -30.81 12.82
C TYR A 234 4.07 -30.64 11.73
N GLU A 235 5.02 -31.57 11.62
CA GLU A 235 6.06 -31.54 10.57
C GLU A 235 5.48 -31.64 9.15
N ALA A 236 4.47 -32.48 8.94
CA ALA A 236 3.77 -32.58 7.66
C ALA A 236 3.05 -31.27 7.29
N TYR A 237 2.39 -30.63 8.26
CA TYR A 237 1.78 -29.31 8.05
C TYR A 237 2.85 -28.26 7.73
N CYS A 238 3.92 -28.21 8.52
CA CYS A 238 5.01 -27.25 8.35
C CYS A 238 5.72 -27.36 7.02
N SER A 239 6.11 -28.57 6.62
CA SER A 239 6.79 -28.83 5.35
C SER A 239 5.94 -28.41 4.15
N HIS A 240 4.60 -28.50 4.26
CA HIS A 240 3.70 -28.08 3.20
C HIS A 240 3.48 -26.56 3.17
N MET A 241 3.23 -25.93 4.32
CA MET A 241 2.80 -24.53 4.40
C MET A 241 3.96 -23.53 4.47
N THR A 242 5.10 -23.92 5.05
CA THR A 242 6.26 -23.03 5.20
C THR A 242 6.76 -22.48 3.87
N PRO A 243 7.02 -23.31 2.83
CA PRO A 243 7.49 -22.80 1.54
C PRO A 243 6.48 -21.86 0.88
N LYS A 244 5.17 -22.13 1.04
CA LYS A 244 4.10 -21.31 0.46
C LYS A 244 4.02 -19.93 1.12
N LYS A 245 4.09 -19.86 2.45
CA LYS A 245 4.09 -18.60 3.18
C LYS A 245 5.33 -17.78 2.83
N LYS A 246 6.51 -18.40 2.78
CA LYS A 246 7.75 -17.74 2.36
C LYS A 246 7.67 -17.20 0.93
N LEU A 247 7.15 -17.98 -0.01
CA LEU A 247 6.97 -17.54 -1.39
C LEU A 247 6.04 -16.32 -1.48
N LEU A 248 4.93 -16.33 -0.74
CA LEU A 248 4.00 -15.21 -0.67
C LEU A 248 4.69 -13.93 -0.17
N ILE A 249 5.41 -14.00 0.94
CA ILE A 249 6.11 -12.84 1.50
C ILE A 249 7.24 -12.38 0.58
N ALA A 250 8.09 -13.29 0.08
CA ALA A 250 9.19 -12.96 -0.82
C ALA A 250 8.70 -12.32 -2.13
N LYS A 251 7.54 -12.73 -2.64
CA LYS A 251 6.94 -12.12 -3.82
C LYS A 251 6.49 -10.68 -3.54
N LYS A 252 5.83 -10.44 -2.39
CA LYS A 252 5.48 -9.08 -1.95
C LYS A 252 6.73 -8.22 -1.80
N GLU A 253 7.76 -8.74 -1.14
CA GLU A 253 9.06 -8.07 -0.94
C GLU A 253 9.71 -7.65 -2.26
N ALA A 254 9.73 -8.55 -3.25
CA ALA A 254 10.32 -8.29 -4.56
C ALA A 254 9.57 -7.23 -5.38
N ASP A 255 8.24 -7.13 -5.21
CA ASP A 255 7.39 -6.19 -5.93
C ASP A 255 7.42 -4.77 -5.31
N LEU A 256 7.66 -4.67 -4.00
CA LEU A 256 7.60 -3.41 -3.23
C LEU A 256 8.46 -2.27 -3.78
N PRO A 257 9.74 -2.46 -4.18
CA PRO A 257 10.56 -1.37 -4.70
C PRO A 257 9.90 -0.66 -5.89
N LYS A 258 9.27 -1.42 -6.78
CA LYS A 258 8.57 -0.90 -7.96
C LYS A 258 7.24 -0.26 -7.56
N MET A 259 6.48 -0.86 -6.66
CA MET A 259 5.22 -0.29 -6.16
C MET A 259 5.43 1.04 -5.40
N ILE A 260 6.50 1.17 -4.63
CA ILE A 260 6.90 2.43 -3.97
C ILE A 260 7.12 3.54 -5.00
N VAL A 261 7.81 3.24 -6.09
CA VAL A 261 8.03 4.21 -7.17
C VAL A 261 6.68 4.62 -7.80
N LEU A 262 5.84 3.65 -8.14
CA LEU A 262 4.53 3.90 -8.76
C LEU A 262 3.64 4.77 -7.88
N ILE A 263 3.46 4.43 -6.60
CA ILE A 263 2.57 5.17 -5.71
C ILE A 263 3.08 6.59 -5.43
N THR A 264 4.40 6.76 -5.33
CA THR A 264 5.02 8.09 -5.20
C THR A 264 4.78 8.95 -6.45
N GLN A 265 4.90 8.36 -7.64
CA GLN A 265 4.63 9.05 -8.91
C GLN A 265 3.15 9.43 -9.05
N ILE A 266 2.23 8.51 -8.74
CA ILE A 266 0.79 8.77 -8.72
C ILE A 266 0.49 9.96 -7.80
N GLN A 267 1.01 9.94 -6.57
CA GLN A 267 0.74 11.00 -5.60
C GLN A 267 1.37 12.33 -6.00
N THR A 268 2.56 12.32 -6.59
CA THR A 268 3.21 13.51 -7.13
C THR A 268 2.35 14.15 -8.23
N LEU A 269 1.81 13.35 -9.15
CA LEU A 269 0.93 13.83 -10.22
C LEU A 269 -0.41 14.35 -9.67
N LYS A 270 -1.02 13.67 -8.71
CA LYS A 270 -2.24 14.13 -8.02
C LYS A 270 -2.02 15.48 -7.33
N ASN A 271 -0.90 15.63 -6.63
CA ASN A 271 -0.54 16.91 -6.00
C ASN A 271 -0.24 18.01 -7.02
N ASN A 272 0.33 17.67 -8.19
CA ASN A 272 0.51 18.64 -9.28
C ASN A 272 -0.83 19.11 -9.83
N LEU A 273 -1.81 18.21 -10.01
CA LEU A 273 -3.18 18.57 -10.40
C LEU A 273 -3.82 19.48 -9.35
N LEU A 274 -3.71 19.12 -8.07
CA LEU A 274 -4.21 19.94 -6.96
C LEU A 274 -3.61 21.34 -6.97
N ASN A 275 -2.29 21.47 -7.13
CA ASN A 275 -1.61 22.75 -7.18
C ASN A 275 -2.06 23.61 -8.37
N GLU A 276 -2.20 23.01 -9.55
CA GLU A 276 -2.70 23.71 -10.74
C GLU A 276 -4.13 24.25 -10.53
N GLN A 277 -4.99 23.48 -9.87
CA GLN A 277 -6.40 23.83 -9.62
C GLN A 277 -6.59 24.80 -8.45
N THR A 278 -5.85 24.63 -7.37
CA THR A 278 -6.10 25.30 -6.07
C THR A 278 -4.97 26.22 -5.62
N GLY A 279 -3.78 26.11 -6.22
CA GLY A 279 -2.56 26.77 -5.76
C GLY A 279 -1.94 26.15 -4.50
N ILE A 280 -2.48 25.02 -4.00
CA ILE A 280 -1.93 24.30 -2.86
C ILE A 280 -0.82 23.36 -3.34
N ASN A 281 0.41 23.62 -2.93
CA ASN A 281 1.56 22.80 -3.30
C ASN A 281 1.94 21.79 -2.19
N LEU A 282 1.43 20.57 -2.29
CA LEU A 282 1.76 19.46 -1.39
C LEU A 282 3.05 18.71 -1.78
N ASN A 283 3.61 18.98 -2.96
CA ASN A 283 4.90 18.42 -3.40
C ASN A 283 6.11 19.18 -2.86
N ALA A 284 5.88 20.36 -2.26
CA ALA A 284 6.94 21.11 -1.56
C ALA A 284 7.41 20.39 -0.28
N THR A 285 6.68 19.37 0.17
CA THR A 285 7.00 18.53 1.32
C THR A 285 7.06 17.06 0.89
N GLN A 286 7.48 16.18 1.80
CA GLN A 286 7.53 14.72 1.58
C GLN A 286 6.14 14.06 1.54
N THR A 287 5.04 14.81 1.35
CA THR A 287 3.66 14.28 1.30
C THR A 287 3.48 13.11 0.29
N PRO A 288 4.13 13.10 -0.89
CA PRO A 288 4.07 11.95 -1.79
C PRO A 288 4.60 10.63 -1.19
N GLU A 289 5.46 10.70 -0.17
CA GLU A 289 6.06 9.53 0.47
C GLU A 289 5.13 8.85 1.48
N VAL A 290 4.12 9.55 2.02
CA VAL A 290 3.20 8.99 3.04
C VAL A 290 2.48 7.74 2.54
N ALA A 291 2.02 7.75 1.28
CA ALA A 291 1.37 6.58 0.68
C ALA A 291 2.34 5.40 0.51
N ALA A 292 3.60 5.68 0.18
CA ALA A 292 4.65 4.65 0.09
C ALA A 292 5.04 4.10 1.46
N LEU A 293 5.10 4.95 2.49
CA LEU A 293 5.34 4.58 3.88
C LEU A 293 4.23 3.67 4.41
N ALA A 294 2.96 4.00 4.12
CA ALA A 294 1.82 3.15 4.46
C ALA A 294 1.93 1.77 3.80
N LEU A 295 2.33 1.70 2.53
CA LEU A 295 2.54 0.42 1.84
C LEU A 295 3.62 -0.45 2.52
N VAL A 296 4.75 0.15 2.91
CA VAL A 296 5.83 -0.56 3.63
C VAL A 296 5.35 -1.00 5.01
N LYS A 297 4.57 -0.17 5.71
CA LYS A 297 3.98 -0.50 7.01
C LYS A 297 3.04 -1.71 6.93
N GLU A 298 2.18 -1.76 5.91
CA GLU A 298 1.30 -2.92 5.71
C GLU A 298 2.08 -4.20 5.41
N PHE A 299 3.15 -4.12 4.60
CA PHE A 299 4.04 -5.26 4.40
C PHE A 299 4.78 -5.66 5.69
N ALA A 300 5.21 -4.71 6.51
CA ALA A 300 5.82 -5.00 7.80
C ALA A 300 4.86 -5.78 8.72
N LYS A 301 3.56 -5.46 8.70
CA LYS A 301 2.54 -6.26 9.41
C LYS A 301 2.41 -7.68 8.83
N ASP A 302 2.44 -7.85 7.51
CA ASP A 302 2.46 -9.18 6.90
C ASP A 302 3.67 -10.02 7.35
N MET A 303 4.83 -9.36 7.52
CA MET A 303 6.04 -9.99 8.05
C MET A 303 5.91 -10.31 9.54
N TYR A 304 5.24 -9.47 10.32
CA TYR A 304 4.97 -9.72 11.73
C TYR A 304 4.15 -11.01 11.90
N ASP A 305 3.14 -11.21 11.05
CA ASP A 305 2.27 -12.39 11.02
C ASP A 305 2.81 -13.52 10.12
N VAL A 306 4.13 -13.63 9.98
CA VAL A 306 4.74 -14.65 9.13
C VAL A 306 4.68 -16.05 9.74
N PHE A 307 4.70 -16.14 11.07
CA PHE A 307 4.74 -17.41 11.78
C PHE A 307 3.43 -18.17 11.65
N LEU A 308 3.54 -19.47 11.40
CA LEU A 308 2.36 -20.33 11.29
C LEU A 308 1.87 -20.68 12.69
N PRO A 309 0.57 -20.54 12.99
CA PRO A 309 0.03 -20.85 14.31
C PRO A 309 0.08 -22.37 14.51
N ILE A 310 1.13 -22.82 15.15
CA ILE A 310 1.26 -24.20 15.59
C ILE A 310 1.34 -24.13 17.10
N ALA A 311 0.19 -24.35 17.73
CA ALA A 311 0.15 -24.72 19.12
C ALA A 311 0.77 -26.12 19.20
N ASN A 312 2.09 -26.21 19.30
CA ASN A 312 2.71 -27.38 19.86
C ASN A 312 2.64 -27.18 21.38
N PRO A 313 1.75 -27.88 22.11
CA PRO A 313 1.61 -27.72 23.55
C PRO A 313 2.84 -28.19 24.34
N TYR A 314 3.84 -28.78 23.65
CA TYR A 314 5.07 -29.32 24.25
C TYR A 314 6.31 -28.44 24.02
N ARG A 315 6.12 -27.16 23.69
CA ARG A 315 7.18 -26.15 23.65
C ARG A 315 7.28 -25.37 24.94
#